data_AF-A0A942GFD3-F1
#
_entry.id   AF-A0A942GFD3-F1
#
_cell.length_a   1.000
_cell.length_b   1.000
_cell.length_c   1.000
_cell.angle_alpha   90.00
_cell.angle_beta   90.00
_cell.angle_gamma   90.00
#
_symmetry.space_group_name_H-M   'P 1'
#
loop_
_entity.id
_entity.type
_entity.pdbx_description
1 polymer ?
#
loop_
_entity_poly.entity_id
_entity_poly.type
_entity_poly.pdbx_seq_one_letter_code
_entity_poly.pdbx_strand_id
1 'polypeptide(L)'
;AWLVTTAPRTRLTRLTALALGLSWLGDLALMGSGETWFLLGIGGFALAQITYVVAFLPLARSGVLRERPAVVAPYVAVWLGLMRFLAGRVGELFPVVAVYGALLIAMAVVALGVNRFVAVGAVLFVISDGVIALSNLADLAVPAAGAVVMSTYTAAQGLIAWGVRRRAEARSSLPRSVESDRHR
;
A
#
# COMPACT_ATOMS: atom_id res chain seq x y z
N ALA A 1 27.07 21.68 2.81
CA ALA A 1 26.61 21.88 1.43
C ALA A 1 25.34 21.06 1.21
N TRP A 2 24.18 21.71 1.21
CA TRP A 2 22.89 21.07 0.96
C TRP A 2 22.81 20.67 -0.51
N LEU A 3 23.03 19.39 -0.81
CA LEU A 3 22.67 18.82 -2.10
C LEU A 3 21.15 18.70 -2.16
N VAL A 4 20.49 19.84 -2.38
CA VAL A 4 19.15 19.86 -2.97
C VAL A 4 19.34 19.30 -4.37
N THR A 5 19.12 18.00 -4.54
CA THR A 5 19.09 17.38 -5.86
C THR A 5 17.90 17.98 -6.61
N THR A 6 18.17 18.94 -7.49
CA THR A 6 17.19 19.71 -8.29
C THR A 6 16.61 18.93 -9.46
N ALA A 7 16.78 17.60 -9.52
CA ALA A 7 16.13 16.78 -10.53
C ALA A 7 14.61 16.73 -10.27
N PRO A 8 13.75 17.04 -11.26
CA PRO A 8 12.31 16.97 -11.09
C PRO A 8 11.90 15.55 -10.70
N ARG A 9 11.29 15.40 -9.51
CA ARG A 9 10.84 14.10 -9.01
C ARG A 9 9.77 13.54 -9.93
N THR A 10 9.94 12.28 -10.35
CA THR A 10 8.98 11.60 -11.21
C THR A 10 7.59 11.53 -10.54
N ARG A 11 6.52 11.45 -11.34
CA ARG A 11 5.14 11.28 -10.84
C ARG A 11 5.02 10.15 -9.82
N LEU A 12 5.70 9.02 -10.08
CA LEU A 12 5.79 7.87 -9.18
C LEU A 12 6.32 8.27 -7.81
N THR A 13 7.51 8.90 -7.76
CA THR A 13 8.14 9.35 -6.52
C THR A 13 7.28 10.35 -5.74
N ARG A 14 6.66 11.31 -6.43
CA ARG A 14 5.80 12.32 -5.79
C ARG A 14 4.56 11.70 -5.14
N LEU A 15 3.88 10.80 -5.85
CA LEU A 15 2.69 10.14 -5.32
C LEU A 15 3.04 9.16 -4.19
N THR A 16 4.14 8.43 -4.30
CA THR A 16 4.64 7.60 -3.19
C THR A 16 4.94 8.43 -1.95
N ALA A 17 5.57 9.60 -2.09
CA ALA A 17 5.81 10.50 -0.95
C ALA A 17 4.51 11.05 -0.35
N LEU A 18 3.52 11.39 -1.19
CA LEU A 18 2.20 11.79 -0.71
C LEU A 18 1.50 10.65 0.06
N ALA A 19 1.55 9.42 -0.45
CA ALA A 19 0.97 8.25 0.22
C ALA A 19 1.65 7.97 1.57
N LEU A 20 2.97 8.13 1.68
CA LEU A 20 3.70 8.06 2.95
C LEU A 20 3.22 9.13 3.94
N GLY A 21 3.06 10.38 3.47
CA GLY A 21 2.53 11.47 4.29
C GLY A 21 1.10 11.21 4.78
N LEU A 22 0.24 10.67 3.92
CA LEU A 22 -1.12 10.27 4.28
C LEU A 22 -1.15 9.10 5.28
N SER A 23 -0.24 8.13 5.11
CA SER A 23 -0.09 7.01 6.07
C SER A 23 0.32 7.54 7.44
N TRP A 24 1.27 8.46 7.48
CA TRP A 24 1.71 9.12 8.72
C TRP A 24 0.58 9.93 9.39
N LEU A 25 -0.25 10.64 8.61
CA LEU A 25 -1.44 11.30 9.17
C LEU A 25 -2.45 10.28 9.73
N GLY A 26 -2.58 9.12 9.08
CA GLY A 26 -3.36 7.98 9.59
C GLY A 26 -2.82 7.47 10.92
N ASP A 27 -1.50 7.29 11.03
CA ASP A 27 -0.83 6.90 12.28
C ASP A 27 -1.13 7.89 13.41
N LEU A 28 -1.01 9.20 13.15
CA LEU A 28 -1.31 10.24 14.13
C LEU A 28 -2.77 10.19 14.60
N ALA A 29 -3.70 9.94 13.68
CA ALA A 29 -5.11 9.82 14.03
C ALA A 29 -5.39 8.56 14.88
N LEU A 30 -4.72 7.44 14.61
CA LEU A 30 -4.83 6.21 15.41
C LEU A 30 -4.25 6.33 16.83
N MET A 31 -3.44 7.35 17.12
CA MET A 31 -3.00 7.65 18.49
C MET A 31 -4.11 8.28 19.35
N GLY A 32 -5.15 8.83 18.71
CA GLY A 32 -6.34 9.34 19.39
C GLY A 32 -7.20 8.21 19.98
N SER A 33 -8.13 8.57 20.86
CA SER A 33 -9.04 7.61 21.50
C SER A 33 -10.48 7.79 21.03
N GLY A 34 -11.16 6.67 20.76
CA GLY A 34 -12.56 6.65 20.32
C GLY A 34 -12.75 6.41 18.83
N GLU A 35 -14.00 6.14 18.45
CA GLU A 35 -14.37 5.69 17.10
C GLU A 35 -14.05 6.73 16.01
N THR A 36 -14.26 8.02 16.27
CA THR A 36 -13.94 9.08 15.32
C THR A 36 -12.47 9.09 14.95
N TRP A 37 -11.58 8.97 15.93
CA TRP A 37 -10.13 8.93 15.71
C TRP A 37 -9.71 7.68 14.94
N PHE A 38 -10.33 6.55 15.25
CA PHE A 38 -10.15 5.30 14.50
C PHE A 38 -10.57 5.44 13.03
N LEU A 39 -11.75 6.01 12.76
CA LEU A 39 -12.26 6.25 11.40
C LEU A 39 -11.39 7.25 10.62
N LEU A 40 -10.88 8.30 11.28
CA LEU A 40 -9.92 9.23 10.68
C LEU A 40 -8.61 8.52 10.33
N GLY A 41 -8.14 7.62 11.21
CA GLY A 41 -6.98 6.77 10.95
C GLY A 41 -7.17 5.90 9.70
N ILE A 42 -8.25 5.11 9.66
CA ILE A 42 -8.61 4.32 8.47
C ILE A 42 -8.74 5.21 7.23
N GLY A 43 -9.34 6.40 7.36
CA GLY A 43 -9.48 7.35 6.27
C GLY A 43 -8.12 7.81 5.70
N GLY A 44 -7.16 8.15 6.57
CA GLY A 44 -5.79 8.50 6.18
C GLY A 44 -5.09 7.37 5.44
N PHE A 45 -5.20 6.14 5.96
CA PHE A 45 -4.68 4.96 5.27
C PHE A 45 -5.39 4.68 3.95
N ALA A 46 -6.71 4.81 3.88
CA ALA A 46 -7.47 4.60 2.64
C ALA A 46 -7.00 5.58 1.55
N LEU A 47 -6.81 6.85 1.88
CA LEU A 47 -6.25 7.85 0.97
C LEU A 47 -4.82 7.51 0.55
N ALA A 48 -4.00 6.98 1.46
CA ALA A 48 -2.68 6.48 1.12
C ALA A 48 -2.74 5.31 0.13
N GLN A 49 -3.61 4.32 0.35
CA GLN A 49 -3.80 3.18 -0.56
C GLN A 49 -4.27 3.64 -1.94
N ILE A 50 -5.25 4.55 -2.01
CA ILE A 50 -5.70 5.14 -3.28
C ILE A 50 -4.54 5.82 -4.00
N THR A 51 -3.73 6.59 -3.26
CA THR A 51 -2.58 7.31 -3.83
C THR A 51 -1.51 6.32 -4.36
N TYR A 52 -1.23 5.25 -3.62
CA TYR A 52 -0.35 4.17 -4.10
C TYR A 52 -0.92 3.49 -5.34
N VAL A 53 -2.22 3.19 -5.36
CA VAL A 53 -2.89 2.61 -6.54
C VAL A 53 -2.70 3.51 -7.76
N VAL A 54 -3.00 4.80 -7.64
CA VAL A 54 -2.83 5.79 -8.72
C VAL A 54 -1.38 5.92 -9.18
N ALA A 55 -0.41 5.70 -8.28
CA ALA A 55 1.01 5.72 -8.61
C ALA A 55 1.45 4.48 -9.39
N PHE A 56 0.98 3.30 -9.01
CA PHE A 56 1.48 2.01 -9.49
C PHE A 56 0.65 1.39 -10.62
N LEU A 57 -0.63 1.72 -10.73
CA LEU A 57 -1.57 1.15 -11.69
C LEU A 57 -1.10 1.21 -13.16
N PRO A 58 -0.51 2.31 -13.67
CA PRO A 58 -0.03 2.33 -15.06
C PRO A 58 1.08 1.30 -15.32
N LEU A 59 1.91 1.01 -14.31
CA LEU A 59 2.99 0.03 -14.41
C LEU A 59 2.43 -1.40 -14.35
N ALA A 60 1.45 -1.64 -13.49
CA ALA A 60 0.78 -2.93 -13.39
C ALA A 60 0.00 -3.30 -14.65
N ARG A 61 -0.74 -2.34 -15.24
CA ARG A 61 -1.52 -2.52 -16.47
C ARG A 61 -0.66 -2.79 -17.70
N SER A 62 0.52 -2.20 -17.79
CA SER A 62 1.45 -2.41 -18.91
C SER A 62 2.33 -3.65 -18.76
N GLY A 63 2.27 -4.35 -17.62
CA GLY A 63 3.06 -5.55 -17.34
C GLY A 63 2.19 -6.67 -16.77
N VAL A 64 2.39 -6.99 -15.49
CA VAL A 64 1.87 -8.20 -14.84
C VAL A 64 0.35 -8.40 -14.98
N LEU A 65 -0.47 -7.35 -14.97
CA LEU A 65 -1.93 -7.50 -15.09
C LEU A 65 -2.39 -7.80 -16.50
N ARG A 66 -1.61 -7.39 -17.51
CA ARG A 66 -1.86 -7.74 -18.92
C ARG A 66 -1.36 -9.15 -19.22
N GLU A 67 -0.19 -9.51 -18.70
CA GLU A 67 0.46 -10.79 -19.00
C GLU A 67 -0.09 -11.95 -18.16
N ARG A 68 -0.50 -11.68 -16.92
CA ARG A 68 -0.90 -12.69 -15.94
C ARG A 68 -2.08 -12.22 -15.08
N PRO A 69 -3.27 -11.94 -15.65
CA PRO A 69 -4.41 -11.44 -14.89
C PRO A 69 -4.82 -12.36 -13.71
N ALA A 70 -4.52 -13.66 -13.80
CA ALA A 70 -4.75 -14.63 -12.74
C ALA A 70 -4.00 -14.31 -11.42
N VAL A 71 -2.97 -13.44 -11.43
CA VAL A 71 -2.29 -13.04 -10.19
C VAL A 71 -3.21 -12.31 -9.20
N VAL A 72 -4.35 -11.79 -9.65
CA VAL A 72 -5.34 -11.10 -8.81
C VAL A 72 -6.08 -12.10 -7.90
N ALA A 73 -6.29 -13.33 -8.36
CA ALA A 73 -7.09 -14.34 -7.67
C ALA A 73 -6.64 -14.63 -6.22
N PRO A 74 -5.36 -14.89 -5.92
CA PRO A 74 -4.94 -15.14 -4.53
C PRO A 74 -5.18 -13.94 -3.61
N TYR A 75 -5.04 -12.71 -4.10
CA TYR A 75 -5.28 -11.52 -3.27
C TYR A 75 -6.76 -11.33 -2.97
N VAL A 76 -7.62 -11.53 -3.97
CA VAL A 76 -9.07 -11.51 -3.78
C VAL A 76 -9.51 -12.63 -2.84
N ALA A 77 -8.93 -13.82 -2.95
CA ALA A 77 -9.20 -14.93 -2.04
C ALA A 77 -8.82 -14.60 -0.58
N VAL A 78 -7.66 -13.97 -0.36
CA VAL A 78 -7.26 -13.49 0.96
C VAL A 78 -8.26 -12.48 1.52
N TRP A 79 -8.68 -11.50 0.72
CA TRP A 79 -9.68 -10.52 1.16
C TRP A 79 -11.04 -11.13 1.45
N LEU A 80 -11.56 -11.99 0.56
CA LEU A 80 -12.82 -12.69 0.79
C LEU A 80 -12.76 -13.58 2.03
N GLY A 81 -11.65 -14.29 2.24
CA GLY A 81 -11.42 -15.10 3.43
C GLY A 81 -11.45 -14.27 4.71
N LEU A 82 -10.74 -13.13 4.72
CA LEU A 82 -10.75 -12.21 5.86
C LEU A 82 -12.13 -11.59 6.08
N MET A 83 -12.82 -11.15 5.03
CA MET A 83 -14.17 -10.59 5.16
C MET A 83 -15.17 -11.63 5.66
N ARG A 84 -15.08 -12.88 5.18
CA ARG A 84 -15.91 -13.98 5.68
C ARG A 84 -15.64 -14.25 7.15
N PHE A 85 -14.39 -14.14 7.59
CA PHE A 85 -14.03 -14.27 8.99
C PHE A 85 -14.52 -13.07 9.83
N LEU A 86 -14.40 -11.84 9.35
CA LEU A 86 -14.85 -10.66 10.09
C LEU A 86 -16.37 -10.48 10.10
N ALA A 87 -17.09 -11.14 9.18
CA ALA A 87 -18.54 -11.10 9.11
C ALA A 87 -19.17 -11.52 10.46
N GLY A 88 -20.03 -10.66 11.00
CA GLY A 88 -20.68 -10.86 12.30
C GLY A 88 -19.80 -10.56 13.52
N ARG A 89 -18.53 -10.19 13.35
CA ARG A 89 -17.62 -9.80 14.45
C ARG A 89 -17.45 -8.28 14.58
N VAL A 90 -17.43 -7.58 13.45
CA VAL A 90 -17.09 -6.14 13.40
C VAL A 90 -18.31 -5.20 13.35
N GLY A 91 -19.52 -5.74 13.49
CA GLY A 91 -20.76 -4.96 13.57
C GLY A 91 -20.94 -3.95 12.42
N GLU A 92 -21.28 -2.71 12.77
CA GLU A 92 -21.53 -1.61 11.82
C GLU A 92 -20.28 -1.15 11.06
N LEU A 93 -19.07 -1.49 11.53
CA LEU A 93 -17.82 -1.16 10.85
C LEU A 93 -17.54 -2.06 9.64
N PHE A 94 -18.30 -3.16 9.46
CA PHE A 94 -18.05 -4.11 8.37
C PHE A 94 -17.93 -3.48 6.98
N PRO A 95 -18.83 -2.56 6.54
CA PRO A 95 -18.72 -1.95 5.22
C PRO A 95 -17.44 -1.12 5.07
N VAL A 96 -17.05 -0.38 6.10
CA VAL A 96 -15.83 0.45 6.12
C VAL A 96 -14.61 -0.44 5.99
N VAL A 97 -14.54 -1.52 6.77
CA VAL A 97 -13.45 -2.50 6.74
C VAL A 97 -13.38 -3.22 5.39
N ALA A 98 -14.52 -3.58 4.80
CA ALA A 98 -14.57 -4.24 3.51
C ALA A 98 -14.05 -3.35 2.37
N VAL A 99 -14.46 -2.09 2.34
CA VAL A 99 -13.97 -1.10 1.35
C VAL A 99 -12.48 -0.86 1.55
N TYR A 100 -12.03 -0.66 2.79
CA TYR A 100 -10.62 -0.47 3.09
C TYR A 100 -9.78 -1.69 2.67
N GLY A 101 -10.21 -2.90 3.03
CA GLY A 101 -9.53 -4.14 2.65
C GLY A 101 -9.44 -4.33 1.14
N ALA A 102 -10.47 -3.93 0.40
CA ALA A 102 -10.44 -3.97 -1.07
C ALA A 102 -9.41 -2.99 -1.64
N LEU A 103 -9.29 -1.78 -1.09
CA LEU A 103 -8.26 -0.81 -1.47
C LEU A 103 -6.85 -1.34 -1.17
N LEU A 104 -6.66 -1.96 -0.01
CA LEU A 104 -5.39 -2.54 0.41
C LEU A 104 -4.96 -3.68 -0.54
N ILE A 105 -5.88 -4.57 -0.91
CA ILE A 105 -5.62 -5.60 -1.92
C ILE A 105 -5.34 -4.99 -3.30
N ALA A 106 -6.12 -3.99 -3.72
CA ALA A 106 -5.89 -3.33 -4.99
C ALA A 106 -4.47 -2.73 -5.05
N MET A 107 -4.02 -2.09 -3.96
CA MET A 107 -2.65 -1.59 -3.82
C MET A 107 -1.62 -2.71 -3.96
N ALA A 108 -1.81 -3.83 -3.24
CA ALA A 108 -0.88 -4.95 -3.27
C ALA A 108 -0.78 -5.62 -4.65
N VAL A 109 -1.89 -5.71 -5.37
CA VAL A 109 -1.94 -6.21 -6.74
C VAL A 109 -1.17 -5.30 -7.69
N VAL A 110 -1.39 -3.98 -7.63
CA VAL A 110 -0.68 -3.07 -8.56
C VAL A 110 0.80 -2.89 -8.21
N ALA A 111 1.18 -3.10 -6.94
CA ALA A 111 2.57 -3.09 -6.49
C ALA A 111 3.45 -4.13 -7.22
N LEU A 112 2.85 -5.25 -7.65
CA LEU A 112 3.52 -6.27 -8.47
C LEU A 112 4.10 -5.71 -9.78
N GLY A 113 3.49 -4.66 -10.33
CA GLY A 113 3.95 -4.01 -11.56
C GLY A 113 5.18 -3.11 -11.39
N VAL A 114 5.59 -2.81 -10.15
CA VAL A 114 6.67 -1.84 -9.90
C VAL A 114 8.04 -2.52 -9.84
N ASN A 115 8.23 -3.40 -8.86
CA ASN A 115 9.35 -4.34 -8.70
C ASN A 115 9.14 -5.20 -7.45
N ARG A 116 10.02 -6.20 -7.24
CA ARG A 116 9.93 -7.15 -6.11
C ARG A 116 9.92 -6.51 -4.72
N PHE A 117 10.60 -5.38 -4.52
CA PHE A 117 10.67 -4.75 -3.20
C PHE A 117 9.35 -4.08 -2.83
N VAL A 118 8.75 -3.37 -3.80
CA VAL A 118 7.41 -2.78 -3.60
C VAL A 118 6.35 -3.86 -3.41
N ALA A 119 6.45 -4.97 -4.15
CA ALA A 119 5.56 -6.12 -3.98
C ALA A 119 5.65 -6.74 -2.57
N VAL A 120 6.86 -7.05 -2.09
CA VAL A 120 7.05 -7.58 -0.73
C VAL A 120 6.58 -6.57 0.32
N GLY A 121 6.88 -5.29 0.14
CA GLY A 121 6.40 -4.24 1.03
C GLY A 121 4.88 -4.19 1.10
N ALA A 122 4.19 -4.28 -0.04
CA ALA A 122 2.73 -4.28 -0.05
C ALA A 122 2.12 -5.53 0.62
N VAL A 123 2.74 -6.70 0.49
CA VAL A 123 2.33 -7.90 1.24
C VAL A 123 2.51 -7.71 2.74
N LEU A 124 3.62 -7.12 3.18
CA LEU A 124 3.81 -6.80 4.60
C LEU A 124 2.78 -5.79 5.11
N PHE A 125 2.34 -4.84 4.27
CA PHE A 125 1.25 -3.92 4.61
C PHE A 125 -0.06 -4.70 4.82
N VAL A 126 -0.40 -5.61 3.90
CA VAL A 126 -1.58 -6.50 4.04
C VAL A 126 -1.53 -7.29 5.34
N ILE A 127 -0.35 -7.81 5.71
CA ILE A 127 -0.16 -8.55 6.97
C ILE A 127 -0.35 -7.63 8.18
N SER A 128 0.26 -6.45 8.19
CA SER A 128 0.11 -5.44 9.25
C SER A 128 -1.36 -5.16 9.54
N ASP A 129 -2.11 -4.77 8.51
CA ASP A 129 -3.52 -4.38 8.69
C ASP A 129 -4.42 -5.57 8.95
N GLY A 130 -4.06 -6.75 8.43
CA GLY A 130 -4.70 -8.00 8.78
C GLY A 130 -4.59 -8.29 10.27
N VAL A 131 -3.41 -8.07 10.88
CA VAL A 131 -3.23 -8.21 12.33
C VAL A 131 -4.07 -7.19 13.08
N ILE A 132 -4.12 -5.92 12.65
CA ILE A 132 -5.02 -4.90 13.25
C ILE A 132 -6.47 -5.37 13.20
N ALA A 133 -6.94 -5.87 12.06
CA ALA A 133 -8.31 -6.32 11.90
C ALA A 133 -8.63 -7.52 12.80
N LEU A 134 -7.69 -8.45 12.97
CA LEU A 134 -7.86 -9.60 13.85
C LEU A 134 -7.82 -9.21 15.33
N SER A 135 -6.85 -8.38 15.74
CA SER A 135 -6.66 -8.03 17.16
C SER A 135 -7.66 -6.99 17.64
N ASN A 136 -7.87 -5.92 16.87
CA ASN A 136 -8.61 -4.74 17.34
C ASN A 136 -10.07 -4.72 16.93
N LEU A 137 -10.47 -5.50 15.90
CA LEU A 137 -11.85 -5.53 15.41
C LEU A 137 -12.56 -6.87 15.63
N ALA A 138 -11.81 -7.97 15.70
CA ALA A 138 -12.35 -9.31 15.95
C ALA A 138 -12.03 -9.84 17.36
N ASP A 139 -11.49 -8.98 18.24
CA ASP A 139 -11.12 -9.28 19.62
C ASP A 139 -10.27 -10.55 19.79
N LEU A 140 -9.45 -10.88 18.78
CA LEU A 140 -8.60 -12.05 18.82
C LEU A 140 -7.33 -11.74 19.61
N ALA A 141 -7.00 -12.59 20.57
CA ALA A 141 -5.75 -12.48 21.32
C ALA A 141 -4.54 -12.79 20.42
N VAL A 142 -3.94 -11.75 19.84
CA VAL A 142 -2.69 -11.84 19.08
C VAL A 142 -1.52 -11.42 19.99
N PRO A 143 -0.62 -12.33 20.35
CA PRO A 143 0.53 -11.99 21.19
C PRO A 143 1.38 -10.89 20.55
N ALA A 144 1.70 -9.86 21.33
CA ALA A 144 2.50 -8.72 20.87
C ALA A 144 1.97 -8.05 19.58
N ALA A 145 0.64 -8.01 19.38
CA ALA A 145 -0.01 -7.46 18.19
C ALA A 145 0.59 -6.12 17.74
N GLY A 146 0.75 -5.17 18.67
CA GLY A 146 1.34 -3.86 18.37
C GLY A 146 2.77 -3.94 17.81
N ALA A 147 3.62 -4.82 18.34
CA ALA A 147 4.99 -5.00 17.83
C ALA A 147 4.98 -5.66 16.45
N VAL A 148 4.11 -6.64 16.21
CA VAL A 148 3.94 -7.31 14.91
C VAL A 148 3.46 -6.31 13.85
N VAL A 149 2.45 -5.51 14.19
CA VAL A 149 1.92 -4.43 13.33
C VAL A 149 3.02 -3.45 13.01
N MET A 150 3.67 -2.84 14.01
CA MET A 150 4.66 -1.79 13.77
C MET A 150 5.89 -2.30 12.99
N SER A 151 6.35 -3.52 13.25
CA SER A 151 7.49 -4.11 12.54
C SER A 151 7.16 -4.39 11.07
N THR A 152 6.00 -5.01 10.79
CA THR A 152 5.56 -5.31 9.41
C THR A 152 5.21 -4.03 8.65
N TYR A 153 4.54 -3.08 9.29
CA TYR A 153 4.21 -1.76 8.73
C TYR A 153 5.45 -0.93 8.37
N THR A 154 6.39 -0.80 9.30
CA THR A 154 7.61 0.01 9.05
C THR A 154 8.46 -0.62 7.94
N ALA A 155 8.58 -1.96 7.94
CA ALA A 155 9.24 -2.69 6.87
C ALA A 155 8.50 -2.52 5.52
N ALA A 156 7.17 -2.54 5.53
CA ALA A 156 6.34 -2.31 4.35
C ALA A 156 6.64 -0.94 3.72
N GLN A 157 6.51 0.14 4.50
CA GLN A 157 6.75 1.50 4.03
C GLN A 157 8.19 1.71 3.56
N GLY A 158 9.17 1.16 4.30
CA GLY A 158 10.59 1.21 3.93
C GLY A 158 10.88 0.52 2.60
N LEU A 159 10.34 -0.70 2.40
CA LEU A 159 10.51 -1.45 1.16
C LEU A 159 9.82 -0.80 -0.04
N ILE A 160 8.62 -0.25 0.16
CA ILE A 160 7.89 0.50 -0.88
C ILE A 160 8.70 1.73 -1.31
N ALA A 161 9.14 2.55 -0.34
CA ALA A 161 9.92 3.75 -0.62
C ALA A 161 11.24 3.42 -1.33
N TRP A 162 11.96 2.41 -0.85
CA TRP A 162 13.22 1.98 -1.45
C TRP A 162 13.04 1.42 -2.85
N GLY A 163 12.03 0.56 -3.05
CA GLY A 163 11.70 -0.01 -4.35
C GLY A 163 11.34 1.06 -5.38
N VAL A 164 10.57 2.08 -4.99
CA VAL A 164 10.25 3.23 -5.85
C VAL A 164 11.50 4.02 -6.21
N ARG A 165 12.39 4.29 -5.23
CA ARG A 165 13.64 5.02 -5.47
C ARG A 165 14.53 4.30 -6.49
N ARG A 166 14.77 2.99 -6.31
CA ARG A 166 15.59 2.18 -7.24
C ARG A 166 15.03 2.20 -8.67
N ARG A 167 13.71 2.15 -8.82
CA ARG A 167 13.07 2.22 -10.14
C ARG A 167 13.24 3.59 -10.78
N ALA A 168 13.14 4.67 -10.00
CA ALA A 168 13.34 6.02 -10.50
C ALA A 168 14.80 6.23 -10.99
N GLU A 169 15.78 5.76 -10.21
CA GLU A 169 17.21 5.80 -10.56
C GLU A 169 17.50 5.03 -11.87
N ALA A 170 16.96 3.81 -12.00
CA ALA A 170 17.14 2.98 -13.19
C ALA A 170 16.54 3.61 -14.48
N ARG A 171 15.49 4.44 -14.36
CA ARG A 171 14.95 5.18 -15.51
C ARG A 171 15.79 6.38 -15.89
N SER A 172 16.41 7.06 -14.93
CA SER A 172 17.29 8.20 -15.23
C SER A 172 18.61 7.80 -15.91
N SER A 173 19.03 6.55 -15.78
CA SER A 173 20.25 6.02 -16.41
C SER A 173 20.07 5.55 -17.86
N LEU A 174 18.85 5.56 -18.42
CA LEU A 174 18.62 5.15 -19.82
C LEU A 174 19.00 6.30 -20.78
N PRO A 175 19.75 6.02 -21.88
CA PRO A 175 20.10 7.03 -22.88
C PRO A 175 18.84 7.65 -23.52
N ARG A 176 18.79 8.98 -23.60
CA ARG A 176 17.66 9.76 -24.15
C ARG A 176 17.26 9.40 -25.60
N SER A 177 18.13 8.74 -26.36
CA SER A 177 17.87 8.30 -27.74
C SER A 177 16.82 7.18 -27.86
N VAL A 178 16.54 6.44 -26.79
CA VAL A 178 15.52 5.37 -26.79
C VAL A 178 14.10 5.92 -26.57
N GLU A 179 13.98 7.14 -26.01
CA GLU A 179 12.68 7.76 -25.74
C GLU A 179 12.03 8.33 -27.03
N SER A 180 12.81 8.73 -28.05
CA SER A 180 12.25 9.25 -29.31
C SER A 180 11.65 8.18 -30.22
N ASP A 181 12.07 6.92 -30.08
CA ASP A 181 11.57 5.79 -30.88
C ASP A 181 10.31 5.13 -30.30
N ARG A 182 9.93 5.41 -29.05
CA ARG A 182 8.67 4.91 -28.45
C ARG A 182 7.44 5.77 -28.77
N HIS A 183 7.66 6.95 -29.35
CA HIS A 183 6.61 7.89 -29.74
C HIS A 183 6.48 8.06 -31.26
N ARG A 184 7.19 7.23 -32.04
CA ARG A 184 6.98 7.04 -33.48
C ARG A 184 6.29 5.70 -33.71
#